data_AF-A0ABD5LY40-F1
#
_entry.id   AF-A0ABD5LY40-F1
#
_cell.length_a   1.000
_cell.length_b   1.000
_cell.length_c   1.000
_cell.angle_alpha   90.00
_cell.angle_beta   90.00
_cell.angle_gamma   90.00
#
_symmetry.space_group_name_H-M   'P 1'
#
loop_
_entity.id
_entity.type
_entity.pdbx_description
1 polymer ?
#
loop_
_entity_poly.entity_id
_entity_poly.type
_entity_poly.pdbx_seq_one_letter_code
_entity_poly.pdbx_strand_id
1 'polypeptide(L)'
;MRYAGFFKNYDNLTVSEKKVLKYLTDNIADIPYLNINDLVAKTFVSKTVIINLSQKLGFSGFKELKFQINNYILSRNKIEKSDHSSYKNN
;
A
#
# COMPACT_ATOMS: atom_id res chain seq x y z
N MET A 1 -0.97 -26.20 1.35
CA MET A 1 -0.29 -25.09 2.07
C MET A 1 0.34 -24.14 1.06
N ARG A 2 -0.20 -22.92 0.85
CA ARG A 2 0.32 -21.95 -0.16
C ARG A 2 0.48 -20.52 0.38
N TYR A 3 1.06 -20.35 1.57
CA TYR A 3 1.37 -19.02 2.12
C TYR A 3 2.86 -18.65 2.10
N ALA A 4 3.75 -19.57 1.66
CA ALA A 4 5.20 -19.36 1.67
C ALA A 4 5.74 -18.39 0.59
N GLY A 5 4.88 -17.84 -0.28
CA GLY A 5 5.30 -16.95 -1.37
C GLY A 5 5.47 -15.48 -0.98
N PHE A 6 4.68 -15.00 -0.01
CA PHE A 6 4.58 -13.56 0.27
C PHE A 6 5.88 -12.95 0.80
N PHE A 7 6.58 -13.67 1.69
CA PHE A 7 7.82 -13.19 2.30
C PHE A 7 9.05 -13.37 1.39
N LYS A 8 9.03 -14.34 0.45
CA LYS A 8 10.11 -14.51 -0.54
C LYS A 8 10.21 -13.31 -1.48
N ASN A 9 9.10 -12.64 -1.77
CA ASN A 9 9.09 -11.55 -2.74
C ASN A 9 9.71 -10.27 -2.19
N TYR A 10 9.68 -10.04 -0.86
CA TYR A 10 10.25 -8.84 -0.24
C TYR A 10 11.78 -8.79 -0.34
N ASP A 11 12.44 -9.93 -0.08
CA ASP A 11 13.91 -10.03 -0.18
C ASP A 11 14.40 -9.83 -1.62
N ASN A 12 13.65 -10.36 -2.58
CA ASN A 12 13.93 -10.31 -4.02
C ASN A 12 13.48 -9.00 -4.71
N LEU A 13 13.09 -7.97 -3.95
CA LEU A 13 12.82 -6.66 -4.52
C LEU A 13 14.15 -5.96 -4.88
N THR A 14 14.17 -5.38 -6.07
CA THR A 14 15.23 -4.46 -6.50
C THR A 14 15.26 -3.20 -5.63
N VAL A 15 16.35 -2.44 -5.68
CA VAL A 15 16.48 -1.19 -4.93
C VAL A 15 15.35 -0.20 -5.27
N SER A 16 14.98 -0.10 -6.54
CA SER A 16 13.87 0.75 -7.01
C SER A 16 12.52 0.31 -6.47
N GLU A 17 12.25 -1.00 -6.45
CA GLU A 17 11.04 -1.57 -5.89
C GLU A 17 10.96 -1.35 -4.36
N LYS A 18 12.06 -1.55 -3.65
CA LYS A 18 12.18 -1.25 -2.21
C LYS A 18 11.93 0.22 -1.92
N LYS A 19 12.40 1.14 -2.78
CA LYS A 19 12.17 2.58 -2.64
C LYS A 19 10.68 2.93 -2.76
N VAL A 20 9.99 2.35 -3.73
CA VAL A 20 8.53 2.53 -3.88
C VAL A 20 7.80 1.98 -2.67
N LEU A 21 8.14 0.76 -2.24
CA LEU A 21 7.50 0.12 -1.10
C LEU A 21 7.71 0.92 0.20
N LYS A 22 8.92 1.40 0.44
CA LYS A 22 9.26 2.28 1.57
C LYS A 22 8.42 3.55 1.57
N TYR A 23 8.29 4.21 0.42
CA TYR A 23 7.45 5.41 0.29
C TYR A 23 5.99 5.11 0.65
N LEU A 24 5.45 4.00 0.15
CA LEU A 24 4.07 3.60 0.43
C LEU A 24 3.83 3.32 1.93
N THR A 25 4.78 2.67 2.61
CA THR A 25 4.66 2.38 4.05
C THR A 25 4.82 3.63 4.91
N ASP A 26 5.71 4.54 4.51
CA ASP A 26 6.02 5.76 5.26
C ASP A 26 4.93 6.83 5.10
N ASN A 27 4.28 6.87 3.92
CA ASN A 27 3.27 7.89 3.56
C ASN A 27 1.92 7.22 3.28
N ILE A 28 1.54 6.24 4.11
CA ILE A 28 0.33 5.42 3.88
C ILE A 28 -0.95 6.27 3.82
N ALA A 29 -1.00 7.37 4.58
CA ALA A 29 -2.13 8.29 4.63
C ALA A 29 -2.35 9.07 3.32
N ASP A 30 -1.31 9.27 2.51
CA ASP A 30 -1.40 10.01 1.24
C ASP A 30 -1.81 9.12 0.06
N ILE A 31 -1.65 7.80 0.18
CA ILE A 31 -1.93 6.83 -0.88
C ILE A 31 -3.34 6.96 -1.50
N PRO A 32 -4.42 7.21 -0.73
CA PRO A 32 -5.74 7.42 -1.31
C PRO A 32 -5.79 8.53 -2.36
N TYR A 33 -4.94 9.54 -2.21
CA TYR A 33 -4.91 10.73 -3.07
C TYR A 33 -3.88 10.63 -4.19
N LEU A 34 -2.91 9.71 -4.10
CA LEU A 34 -1.84 9.56 -5.10
C LEU A 34 -2.30 8.78 -6.33
N ASN A 35 -1.94 9.24 -7.52
CA ASN A 35 -2.00 8.44 -8.75
C ASN A 35 -0.61 7.87 -9.09
N ILE A 36 -0.54 7.03 -10.14
CA ILE A 36 0.72 6.38 -10.53
C ILE A 36 1.79 7.40 -10.97
N ASN A 37 1.39 8.51 -11.61
CA ASN A 37 2.33 9.57 -12.01
C ASN A 37 2.89 10.31 -10.80
N ASP A 38 2.07 10.59 -9.78
CA ASP A 38 2.55 11.20 -8.54
C ASP A 38 3.55 10.28 -7.85
N LEU A 39 3.27 8.98 -7.81
CA LEU A 39 4.18 8.01 -7.22
C LEU A 39 5.51 7.93 -8.00
N VAL A 40 5.47 7.99 -9.33
CA VAL A 40 6.69 8.11 -10.16
C VAL A 40 7.47 9.37 -9.80
N ALA A 41 6.81 10.52 -9.70
CA ALA A 41 7.45 11.79 -9.39
C ALA A 41 8.07 11.81 -7.98
N LYS A 42 7.41 11.18 -7.00
CA LYS A 42 7.88 11.12 -5.60
C LYS A 42 9.01 10.11 -5.39
N THR A 43 8.96 8.98 -6.10
CA THR A 43 9.94 7.89 -5.92
C THR A 43 11.08 7.95 -6.93
N PHE A 44 10.94 8.74 -8.01
CA PHE A 44 11.87 8.77 -9.16
C PHE A 44 12.06 7.39 -9.80
N VAL A 45 10.98 6.60 -9.82
CA VAL A 45 10.97 5.23 -10.34
C VAL A 45 9.95 5.14 -11.46
N SER A 46 10.28 4.41 -12.53
CA SER A 46 9.40 4.26 -13.70
C SER A 46 8.08 3.57 -13.36
N LYS A 47 7.01 3.93 -14.09
CA LYS A 47 5.66 3.31 -13.97
C LYS A 47 5.72 1.79 -14.04
N THR A 48 6.51 1.25 -14.96
CA THR A 48 6.67 -0.20 -15.15
C THR A 48 7.19 -0.89 -13.89
N VAL A 49 8.11 -0.26 -13.16
CA VAL A 49 8.64 -0.82 -11.90
C VAL A 49 7.56 -0.86 -10.83
N ILE A 50 6.73 0.19 -10.73
CA ILE A 50 5.59 0.22 -9.78
C ILE A 50 4.56 -0.87 -10.12
N ILE A 51 4.27 -1.08 -11.40
CA ILE A 51 3.35 -2.13 -11.87
C ILE A 51 3.93 -3.52 -11.56
N ASN A 52 5.20 -3.75 -11.91
CA ASN A 52 5.90 -5.00 -11.65
C ASN A 52 6.01 -5.30 -10.15
N LEU A 53 6.28 -4.29 -9.31
CA LEU A 53 6.24 -4.41 -7.87
C LEU A 53 4.86 -4.89 -7.40
N SER A 54 3.80 -4.23 -7.88
CA SER A 54 2.42 -4.58 -7.51
C SER A 54 2.12 -6.05 -7.86
N GLN A 55 2.56 -6.49 -9.04
CA GLN A 55 2.42 -7.89 -9.48
C GLN A 55 3.25 -8.87 -8.65
N LYS A 56 4.50 -8.52 -8.30
CA LYS A 56 5.33 -9.32 -7.38
C LYS A 56 4.72 -9.45 -5.99
N LEU A 57 4.01 -8.44 -5.52
CA LEU A 57 3.26 -8.48 -4.26
C LEU A 57 1.95 -9.27 -4.36
N GLY A 58 1.60 -9.80 -5.54
CA GLY A 58 0.41 -10.62 -5.76
C GLY A 58 -0.83 -9.84 -6.19
N PHE A 59 -0.71 -8.57 -6.57
CA PHE A 59 -1.81 -7.75 -7.08
C PHE A 59 -1.83 -7.72 -8.61
N SER A 60 -2.98 -7.49 -9.22
CA SER A 60 -3.11 -7.34 -10.67
C SER A 60 -2.35 -6.12 -11.24
N GLY A 61 -2.07 -5.12 -10.40
CA GLY A 61 -1.29 -3.92 -10.75
C GLY A 61 -1.45 -2.81 -9.72
N PHE A 62 -0.97 -1.61 -10.06
CA PHE A 62 -0.97 -0.45 -9.13
C PHE A 62 -2.38 -0.07 -8.64
N LYS A 63 -3.39 -0.12 -9.51
CA LYS A 63 -4.77 0.24 -9.14
C LYS A 63 -5.31 -0.68 -8.04
N GLU A 64 -5.06 -1.98 -8.14
CA GLU A 64 -5.49 -2.95 -7.14
C GLU A 64 -4.70 -2.83 -5.84
N LEU A 65 -3.38 -2.65 -5.92
CA LEU A 65 -2.55 -2.33 -4.76
C LEU A 65 -3.09 -1.11 -4.00
N LYS A 66 -3.36 0.00 -4.71
CA LYS A 66 -3.93 1.21 -4.12
C LYS A 66 -5.30 0.94 -3.48
N PHE A 67 -6.18 0.20 -4.16
CA PHE A 67 -7.49 -0.16 -3.63
C PHE A 67 -7.39 -0.93 -2.31
N GLN A 68 -6.50 -1.92 -2.22
CA GLN A 68 -6.29 -2.72 -1.01
C GLN A 68 -5.76 -1.87 0.14
N ILE A 69 -4.82 -0.97 -0.13
CA ILE A 69 -4.29 -0.05 0.88
C ILE A 69 -5.40 0.91 1.37
N ASN A 70 -6.21 1.45 0.47
CA ASN A 70 -7.35 2.30 0.83
C ASN A 70 -8.33 1.56 1.74
N ASN A 71 -8.67 0.31 1.42
CA ASN A 71 -9.53 -0.52 2.25
C ASN A 71 -8.93 -0.77 3.64
N TYR A 72 -7.62 -1.02 3.70
CA TYR A 72 -6.89 -1.18 4.96
C TYR A 72 -6.98 0.09 5.83
N ILE A 73 -6.76 1.27 5.24
CA ILE A 73 -6.87 2.56 5.93
C ILE A 73 -8.29 2.79 6.42
N LEU A 74 -9.31 2.54 5.58
CA LEU A 74 -10.71 2.68 5.95
C LEU A 74 -11.11 1.74 7.10
N SER A 75 -10.61 0.50 7.06
CA SER A 75 -10.84 -0.48 8.13
C SER A 75 -10.17 -0.06 9.43
N ARG A 76 -8.91 0.42 9.40
CA ARG A 76 -8.22 0.99 10.57
C ARG A 76 -8.97 2.17 11.19
N ASN A 77 -9.42 3.11 10.36
CA ASN A 77 -10.21 4.26 10.83
C ASN A 77 -11.57 3.87 11.43
N LYS A 78 -12.20 2.79 10.95
CA LYS A 78 -13.43 2.25 11.57
C LYS A 78 -13.17 1.62 12.94
N ILE A 79 -12.02 0.96 13.11
CA ILE A 79 -11.62 0.35 14.39
C ILE A 79 -11.29 1.45 15.42
N GLU A 80 -10.58 2.50 15.02
CA GLU A 80 -10.25 3.62 15.92
C GLU A 80 -11.47 4.51 16.26
N LYS A 81 -12.50 4.55 15.42
CA LYS A 81 -13.77 5.23 15.75
C LYS A 81 -14.73 4.41 16.61
N SER A 82 -14.54 3.09 16.75
CA SER A 82 -15.40 2.28 17.62
C SER A 82 -14.89 2.19 19.07
N ASP A 83 -13.68 2.68 19.36
CA ASP A 83 -13.09 2.63 20.71
C ASP A 83 -13.27 3.93 21.52
N HIS A 84 -13.84 5.00 20.92
CA HIS A 84 -14.09 6.27 21.63
C HIS A 84 -15.47 6.91 21.36
N SER A 85 -16.52 6.10 21.16
CA SER A 85 -17.92 6.58 21.21
C SER A 85 -18.84 5.74 22.11
N SER A 86 -18.32 5.28 23.25
CA SER A 86 -19.14 4.82 24.38
C SER A 86 -19.04 5.76 25.59
N TYR A 87 -18.97 7.09 25.39
CA TYR A 87 -19.35 8.05 26.43
C TYR A 87 -19.93 9.33 25.82
N LYS A 88 -21.17 9.24 25.34
CA LYS A 88 -22.15 10.28 25.63
C LYS A 88 -23.55 9.68 25.59
N ASN A 89 -23.93 9.14 26.75
CA ASN A 89 -25.31 8.97 27.14
C ASN A 89 -25.94 10.34 27.40
N ASN A 90 -27.22 10.44 27.02
CA ASN A 90 -28.27 11.33 27.54
C ASN A 90 -28.10 12.84 27.31
#